data_AF-A0A820I5I4-F1
#
_entry.id   AF-A0A820I5I4-F1
#
_cell.length_a   1.000
_cell.length_b   1.000
_cell.length_c   1.000
_cell.angle_alpha   90.00
_cell.angle_beta   90.00
_cell.angle_gamma   90.00
#
_symmetry.space_group_name_H-M   'P 1'
#
loop_
_entity.id
_entity.type
_entity.pdbx_description
1 polymer ?
#
loop_
_entity_poly.entity_id
_entity_poly.type
_entity_poly.pdbx_seq_one_letter_code
_entity_poly.pdbx_strand_id
1 'polypeptide(L)'
;DLKDILVNSPSRIIILWTAAIYTRLILESAFNFDVLAPRFTWILSVHDIINSFNWTVQQKLVGMLSIEPVTGSVVKASINTTLLKAACDIWQQYEPETFPGVTMIDYYALFAFDATWSLIQALQQCCSTVLNKSLSDISIIDSSYCFDRHFVNGNKFIYTISTVKFLGISGLIQYSSNVTDRINGNYYILKNFQSFSNGLEVIPVLVWSDSNTWQIYTETNVILWPDNTLSPPTGRADMIGVTLRIAVIETHPFTMTKNVIDEYGQNSTKLIGYFPDLIDLLVSKMNFIPQIILVP
;
A
#
# COMPACT_ATOMS: atom_id res chain seq x y z
N ASP A 1 18.64 -6.87 11.63
CA ASP A 1 19.16 -5.91 10.63
C ASP A 1 18.22 -5.92 9.43
N LEU A 2 17.79 -4.75 8.93
CA LEU A 2 16.85 -4.63 7.79
C LEU A 2 17.44 -5.26 6.52
N LYS A 3 18.75 -5.07 6.30
CA LYS A 3 19.47 -5.61 5.15
C LYS A 3 19.38 -7.14 5.12
N ASP A 4 19.73 -7.78 6.23
CA ASP A 4 19.75 -9.24 6.31
C ASP A 4 18.37 -9.84 6.12
N ILE A 5 17.33 -9.21 6.66
CA ILE A 5 15.94 -9.68 6.49
C ILE A 5 15.53 -9.62 5.02
N LEU A 6 15.81 -8.52 4.33
CA LEU A 6 15.37 -8.31 2.95
C LEU A 6 16.19 -9.11 1.94
N VAL A 7 17.52 -9.14 2.07
CA VAL A 7 18.40 -9.86 1.15
C VAL A 7 18.16 -11.36 1.20
N ASN A 8 17.94 -11.92 2.41
CA ASN A 8 17.67 -13.35 2.57
C ASN A 8 16.20 -13.73 2.29
N SER A 9 15.30 -12.76 2.21
CA SER A 9 13.93 -13.02 1.79
C SER A 9 13.91 -13.36 0.28
N PRO A 10 13.08 -14.31 -0.16
CA PRO A 10 12.82 -14.53 -1.59
C PRO A 10 11.87 -13.48 -2.18
N SER A 11 11.13 -12.75 -1.33
CA SER A 11 10.22 -11.69 -1.77
C SER A 11 11.00 -10.46 -2.22
N ARG A 12 10.55 -9.83 -3.30
CA ARG A 12 11.03 -8.53 -3.77
C ARG A 12 9.96 -7.45 -3.69
N ILE A 13 8.84 -7.73 -3.02
CA ILE A 13 7.76 -6.78 -2.73
C ILE A 13 7.75 -6.53 -1.23
N ILE A 14 7.78 -5.26 -0.85
CA ILE A 14 7.75 -4.80 0.54
C ILE A 14 6.52 -3.93 0.71
N ILE A 15 5.69 -4.27 1.70
CA ILE A 15 4.57 -3.43 2.14
C ILE A 15 4.99 -2.76 3.44
N LEU A 16 5.01 -1.43 3.45
CA LEU A 16 5.41 -0.63 4.60
C LEU A 16 4.22 0.19 5.09
N TRP A 17 3.72 -0.19 6.27
CA TRP A 17 2.64 0.51 6.94
C TRP A 17 3.17 1.17 8.22
N THR A 18 3.52 2.45 8.11
CA THR A 18 4.05 3.24 9.21
C THR A 18 3.68 4.72 9.06
N ALA A 19 3.79 5.49 10.14
CA ALA A 19 3.67 6.95 10.06
C ALA A 19 4.80 7.55 9.20
N ALA A 20 4.53 8.71 8.59
CA ALA A 20 5.44 9.37 7.64
C ALA A 20 6.88 9.53 8.14
N ILE A 21 7.07 9.87 9.42
CA ILE A 21 8.39 10.04 10.04
C ILE A 21 9.19 8.73 10.01
N TYR A 22 8.56 7.61 10.35
CA TYR A 22 9.22 6.30 10.34
C TYR A 22 9.42 5.77 8.92
N THR A 23 8.45 6.00 8.03
CA THR A 23 8.58 5.64 6.61
C THR A 23 9.82 6.28 6.01
N ARG A 24 10.05 7.57 6.30
CA ARG A 24 11.26 8.27 5.88
C ARG A 24 12.54 7.60 6.41
N LEU A 25 12.63 7.37 7.71
CA LEU A 25 13.83 6.76 8.32
C LEU A 25 14.12 5.35 7.76
N ILE A 26 13.07 4.56 7.51
CA ILE A 26 13.20 3.23 6.94
C ILE A 26 13.70 3.31 5.49
N LEU A 27 13.20 4.25 4.68
CA LEU A 27 13.66 4.44 3.31
C LEU A 27 15.08 4.99 3.22
N GLU A 28 15.49 5.88 4.13
CA GLU A 28 16.89 6.32 4.25
C GLU A 28 17.81 5.12 4.56
N SER A 29 17.42 4.27 5.51
CA SER A 29 18.13 3.04 5.84
C SER A 29 18.18 2.05 4.65
N ALA A 30 17.05 1.87 3.97
CA ALA A 30 16.93 1.00 2.79
C ALA A 30 17.79 1.48 1.61
N PHE A 31 17.90 2.79 1.41
CA PHE A 31 18.82 3.38 0.44
C PHE A 31 20.28 3.04 0.78
N ASN A 32 20.68 3.23 2.04
CA ASN A 32 22.05 2.95 2.49
C ASN A 32 22.42 1.46 2.35
N PHE A 33 21.45 0.56 2.41
CA PHE A 33 21.65 -0.87 2.24
C PHE A 33 21.46 -1.38 0.80
N ASP A 34 21.18 -0.49 -0.17
CA ASP A 34 20.87 -0.82 -1.57
C ASP A 34 19.73 -1.84 -1.71
N VAL A 35 18.66 -1.67 -0.92
CA VAL A 35 17.44 -2.50 -0.95
C VAL A 35 16.22 -1.73 -1.45
N LEU A 36 16.45 -0.66 -2.22
CA LEU A 36 15.44 0.07 -2.99
C LEU A 36 15.41 -0.40 -4.46
N ALA A 37 14.89 0.41 -5.38
CA ALA A 37 14.94 0.12 -6.81
C ALA A 37 16.38 -0.06 -7.32
N PRO A 38 16.63 -0.98 -8.27
CA PRO A 38 15.66 -1.89 -8.90
C PRO A 38 15.20 -3.06 -8.05
N ARG A 39 15.96 -3.39 -7.00
CA ARG A 39 15.90 -4.71 -6.38
C ARG A 39 14.55 -5.01 -5.74
N PHE A 40 13.92 -4.01 -5.15
CA PHE A 40 12.65 -4.17 -4.46
C PHE A 40 11.61 -3.18 -4.95
N THR A 41 10.37 -3.65 -5.01
CA THR A 41 9.18 -2.81 -5.15
C THR A 41 8.61 -2.52 -3.78
N TRP A 42 8.40 -1.25 -3.47
CA TRP A 42 7.86 -0.82 -2.19
C TRP A 42 6.45 -0.28 -2.36
N ILE A 43 5.55 -0.68 -1.45
CA ILE A 43 4.17 -0.21 -1.35
C ILE A 43 4.03 0.44 0.02
N LEU A 44 3.79 1.74 0.03
CA LEU A 44 3.77 2.58 1.23
C LEU A 44 2.32 2.91 1.63
N SER A 45 2.09 3.12 2.91
CA SER A 45 0.82 3.71 3.41
C SER A 45 0.79 5.24 3.38
N VAL A 46 1.86 5.89 2.91
CA VAL A 46 2.05 7.35 2.91
C VAL A 46 2.87 7.78 1.69
N HIS A 47 2.67 9.02 1.22
CA HIS A 47 3.38 9.54 0.05
C HIS A 47 4.06 10.91 0.26
N ASP A 48 3.65 11.69 1.26
CA ASP A 48 4.12 13.07 1.53
C ASP A 48 5.56 13.19 2.07
N ILE A 49 6.40 12.20 1.79
CA ILE A 49 7.78 12.12 2.29
C ILE A 49 8.83 12.46 1.22
N ILE A 50 8.44 12.56 -0.06
CA ILE A 50 9.37 12.69 -1.19
C ILE A 50 10.22 13.96 -1.12
N ASN A 51 9.59 15.08 -0.76
CA ASN A 51 10.26 16.38 -0.70
C ASN A 51 11.35 16.44 0.38
N SER A 52 11.39 15.45 1.28
CA SER A 52 12.42 15.36 2.31
C SER A 52 13.72 14.69 1.84
N PHE A 53 13.71 14.07 0.65
CA PHE A 53 14.85 13.35 0.08
C PHE A 53 15.62 14.19 -0.93
N ASN A 54 16.93 13.96 -1.03
CA ASN A 54 17.75 14.53 -2.10
C ASN A 54 17.48 13.82 -3.45
N TRP A 55 17.94 14.43 -4.54
CA TRP A 55 17.76 13.90 -5.90
C TRP A 55 18.25 12.45 -6.07
N THR A 56 19.40 12.10 -5.51
CA THR A 56 19.99 10.77 -5.62
C THR A 56 19.08 9.69 -5.02
N VAL A 57 18.50 9.97 -3.85
CA VAL A 57 17.56 9.04 -3.20
C VAL A 57 16.24 9.03 -3.98
N GLN A 58 15.73 10.17 -4.43
CA GLN A 58 14.49 10.25 -5.21
C GLN A 58 14.52 9.37 -6.46
N GLN A 59 15.65 9.29 -7.17
CA GLN A 59 15.81 8.39 -8.32
C GLN A 59 15.63 6.90 -7.94
N LYS A 60 15.95 6.51 -6.71
CA LYS A 60 15.75 5.15 -6.18
C LYS A 60 14.33 4.89 -5.66
N LEU A 61 13.49 5.93 -5.56
CA LEU A 61 12.08 5.82 -5.19
C LEU A 61 11.16 5.63 -6.41
N VAL A 62 11.70 5.78 -7.63
CA VAL A 62 10.91 5.57 -8.86
C VAL A 62 10.39 4.14 -8.90
N GLY A 63 9.10 4.01 -9.22
CA GLY A 63 8.40 2.73 -9.27
C GLY A 63 7.83 2.25 -7.94
N MET A 64 8.00 3.02 -6.85
CA MET A 64 7.26 2.79 -5.62
C MET A 64 5.78 3.12 -5.78
N LEU A 65 4.96 2.48 -4.95
CA LEU A 65 3.52 2.70 -4.88
C LEU A 65 3.17 3.25 -3.49
N SER A 66 2.13 4.05 -3.40
CA SER A 66 1.50 4.43 -2.13
C SER A 66 0.00 4.21 -2.20
N ILE A 67 -0.58 3.65 -1.15
CA ILE A 67 -2.03 3.45 -1.01
C ILE A 67 -2.51 4.31 0.14
N GLU A 68 -3.53 5.12 -0.11
CA GLU A 68 -4.13 5.98 0.90
C GLU A 68 -5.66 5.93 0.84
N PRO A 69 -6.34 6.07 2.00
CA PRO A 69 -7.78 6.22 2.03
C PRO A 69 -8.19 7.56 1.43
N VAL A 70 -9.27 7.56 0.66
CA VAL A 70 -9.82 8.76 0.01
C VAL A 70 -11.34 8.83 0.18
N THR A 71 -11.93 9.92 -0.28
CA THR A 71 -13.39 10.09 -0.30
C THR A 71 -14.00 9.64 -1.63
N GLY A 72 -15.32 9.44 -1.62
CA GLY A 72 -16.09 8.99 -2.77
C GLY A 72 -15.94 9.89 -4.00
N SER A 73 -15.73 11.20 -3.82
CA SER A 73 -15.53 12.13 -4.94
C SER A 73 -14.32 11.79 -5.79
N VAL A 74 -13.24 11.30 -5.18
CA VAL A 74 -11.98 10.93 -5.87
C VAL A 74 -12.19 9.75 -6.81
N VAL A 75 -13.03 8.80 -6.41
CA VAL A 75 -13.31 7.57 -7.15
C VAL A 75 -14.62 7.64 -7.95
N LYS A 76 -15.21 8.84 -8.08
CA LYS A 76 -16.50 9.09 -8.75
C LYS A 76 -17.68 8.31 -8.14
N ALA A 77 -17.58 7.95 -6.87
CA ALA A 77 -18.71 7.43 -6.10
C ALA A 77 -19.64 8.56 -5.66
N SER A 78 -20.89 8.22 -5.39
CA SER A 78 -21.89 9.17 -4.90
C SER A 78 -21.46 9.78 -3.56
N ILE A 79 -21.59 11.10 -3.44
CA ILE A 79 -21.43 11.87 -2.21
C ILE A 79 -22.59 12.86 -2.06
N ASN A 80 -22.80 13.39 -0.87
CA ASN A 80 -23.75 14.47 -0.62
C ASN A 80 -23.13 15.83 -0.97
N THR A 81 -23.11 16.17 -2.25
CA THR A 81 -22.54 17.43 -2.76
C THR A 81 -23.23 18.67 -2.22
N THR A 82 -24.55 18.61 -2.01
CA THR A 82 -25.33 19.71 -1.44
C THR A 82 -24.88 20.03 -0.01
N LEU A 83 -24.71 19.00 0.83
CA LEU A 83 -24.22 19.16 2.20
C LEU A 83 -22.77 19.67 2.23
N LEU A 84 -21.89 19.11 1.38
CA LEU A 84 -20.51 19.56 1.27
C LEU A 84 -20.43 21.04 0.88
N LYS A 85 -21.21 21.46 -0.12
CA LYS A 85 -21.25 22.85 -0.56
C LYS A 85 -21.73 23.78 0.56
N ALA A 86 -22.83 23.44 1.23
CA ALA A 86 -23.33 24.24 2.34
C ALA A 86 -22.30 24.36 3.48
N ALA A 87 -21.59 23.28 3.81
CA ALA A 87 -20.53 23.31 4.82
C ALA A 87 -19.36 24.21 4.40
N CYS A 88 -18.93 24.15 3.13
CA CYS A 88 -17.88 25.02 2.59
C CYS A 88 -18.31 26.49 2.59
N ASP A 89 -19.56 26.78 2.19
CA ASP A 89 -20.09 28.15 2.15
C ASP A 89 -20.11 28.77 3.57
N ILE A 90 -20.50 27.98 4.58
CA ILE A 90 -20.46 28.40 5.99
C ILE A 90 -19.02 28.61 6.47
N TRP A 91 -18.10 27.68 6.19
CA TRP A 91 -16.70 27.82 6.59
C TRP A 91 -16.08 29.08 5.97
N GLN A 92 -16.26 29.27 4.65
CA GLN A 92 -15.79 30.45 3.95
C GLN A 92 -16.37 31.76 4.49
N GLN A 93 -17.63 31.74 4.94
CA GLN A 93 -18.30 32.93 5.49
C GLN A 93 -17.78 33.31 6.90
N TYR A 94 -17.62 32.32 7.79
CA TYR A 94 -17.35 32.59 9.21
C TYR A 94 -15.88 32.45 9.59
N GLU A 95 -15.13 31.61 8.89
CA GLU A 95 -13.72 31.28 9.19
C GLU A 95 -12.87 31.33 7.90
N PRO A 96 -12.88 32.46 7.15
CA PRO A 96 -12.22 32.55 5.84
C PRO A 96 -10.70 32.36 5.91
N GLU A 97 -10.07 32.71 7.04
CA GLU A 97 -8.62 32.60 7.22
C GLU A 97 -8.14 31.15 7.35
N THR A 98 -9.01 30.24 7.81
CA THR A 98 -8.69 28.82 8.00
C THR A 98 -9.23 27.93 6.88
N PHE A 99 -10.08 28.47 6.01
CA PHE A 99 -10.65 27.71 4.90
C PHE A 99 -9.60 27.50 3.79
N PRO A 100 -9.20 26.25 3.48
CA PRO A 100 -8.14 25.97 2.51
C PRO A 100 -8.60 26.15 1.05
N GLY A 101 -9.90 26.34 0.82
CA GLY A 101 -10.50 26.27 -0.51
C GLY A 101 -11.08 24.88 -0.80
N VAL A 102 -12.13 24.83 -1.63
CA VAL A 102 -12.94 23.63 -1.88
C VAL A 102 -12.12 22.44 -2.39
N THR A 103 -11.07 22.70 -3.17
CA THR A 103 -10.23 21.66 -3.79
C THR A 103 -9.04 21.24 -2.93
N MET A 104 -8.79 21.92 -1.81
CA MET A 104 -7.64 21.70 -0.93
C MET A 104 -8.04 21.17 0.44
N ILE A 105 -9.31 20.79 0.63
CA ILE A 105 -9.79 20.19 1.87
C ILE A 105 -9.21 18.78 1.98
N ASP A 106 -8.49 18.52 3.08
CA ASP A 106 -7.95 17.21 3.39
C ASP A 106 -9.06 16.17 3.61
N TYR A 107 -8.86 14.94 3.12
CA TYR A 107 -9.83 13.85 3.26
C TYR A 107 -10.16 13.53 4.72
N TYR A 108 -9.20 13.68 5.64
CA TYR A 108 -9.41 13.50 7.09
C TYR A 108 -10.38 14.54 7.66
N ALA A 109 -10.40 15.77 7.15
CA ALA A 109 -11.38 16.76 7.55
C ALA A 109 -12.80 16.35 7.12
N LEU A 110 -12.94 15.78 5.92
CA LEU A 110 -14.22 15.25 5.42
C LEU A 110 -14.68 14.03 6.22
N PHE A 111 -13.75 13.15 6.63
CA PHE A 111 -14.06 12.03 7.52
C PHE A 111 -14.48 12.50 8.92
N ALA A 112 -13.82 13.51 9.48
CA ALA A 112 -14.17 14.07 10.78
C ALA A 112 -15.55 14.74 10.76
N PHE A 113 -15.90 15.41 9.66
CA PHE A 113 -17.25 15.94 9.46
C PHE A 113 -18.30 14.81 9.47
N ASP A 114 -18.12 13.77 8.66
CA ASP A 114 -19.07 12.66 8.60
C ASP A 114 -19.12 11.86 9.92
N ALA A 115 -18.01 11.77 10.67
CA ALA A 115 -18.00 11.17 12.00
C ALA A 115 -18.85 11.98 12.99
N THR A 116 -18.72 13.31 12.96
CA THR A 116 -19.54 14.23 13.76
C THR A 116 -21.02 14.13 13.36
N TRP A 117 -21.31 14.07 12.07
CA TRP A 117 -22.67 13.90 11.56
C TRP A 117 -23.28 12.54 11.95
N SER A 118 -22.49 11.47 11.93
CA SER A 118 -22.90 10.14 12.38
C SER A 118 -23.28 10.17 13.86
N LEU A 119 -22.50 10.85 14.69
CA LEU A 119 -22.79 11.04 16.11
C LEU A 119 -24.11 11.80 16.33
N ILE A 120 -24.33 12.91 15.59
CA ILE A 120 -25.56 13.70 15.67
C ILE A 120 -26.79 12.87 15.28
N GLN A 121 -26.71 12.12 14.18
CA GLN A 121 -27.78 11.21 13.73
C GLN A 121 -28.11 10.16 14.79
N ALA A 122 -27.08 9.54 15.37
CA ALA A 122 -27.27 8.53 16.42
C ALA A 122 -27.92 9.12 17.68
N LEU A 123 -27.50 10.32 18.11
CA LEU A 123 -28.12 11.03 19.24
C LEU A 123 -29.59 11.32 18.96
N GLN A 124 -29.91 11.84 17.77
CA GLN A 124 -31.28 12.14 17.38
C GLN A 124 -32.15 10.88 17.39
N GLN A 125 -31.69 9.77 16.81
CA GLN A 125 -32.43 8.50 16.77
C GLN A 125 -32.61 7.88 18.16
N CYS A 126 -31.58 7.96 19.00
CA CYS A 126 -31.64 7.40 20.36
C CYS A 126 -32.67 8.14 21.24
N CYS A 127 -32.79 9.46 21.05
CA CYS A 127 -33.65 10.35 21.84
C CYS A 127 -35.03 10.60 21.21
N SER A 128 -35.27 10.23 19.94
CA SER A 128 -36.56 10.47 19.27
C SER A 128 -37.68 9.52 19.71
N THR A 129 -37.40 8.52 20.56
CA THR A 129 -38.35 7.46 20.93
C THR A 129 -39.17 7.74 22.21
N VAL A 130 -39.00 8.89 22.87
CA VAL A 130 -39.60 9.12 24.19
C VAL A 130 -40.61 10.28 24.18
N LEU A 131 -41.89 9.93 24.35
CA LEU A 131 -43.04 10.83 24.55
C LEU A 131 -42.96 11.66 25.85
N ASN A 132 -41.98 11.40 26.74
CA ASN A 132 -41.80 12.08 28.02
C ASN A 132 -40.48 12.87 28.07
N LYS A 133 -40.57 14.18 27.87
CA LYS A 133 -39.48 15.17 27.82
C LYS A 133 -38.65 15.36 29.12
N SER A 134 -38.76 14.49 30.12
CA SER A 134 -38.26 14.78 31.48
C SER A 134 -37.00 14.01 31.92
N LEU A 135 -36.46 13.10 31.10
CA LEU A 135 -35.20 12.41 31.37
C LEU A 135 -34.25 12.60 30.20
N SER A 136 -33.02 13.03 30.46
CA SER A 136 -31.96 13.02 29.47
C SER A 136 -31.70 11.55 29.07
N ASP A 137 -32.10 11.17 27.86
CA ASP A 137 -32.00 9.80 27.32
C ASP A 137 -30.57 9.24 27.37
N ILE A 138 -29.59 10.14 27.41
CA ILE A 138 -28.17 9.87 27.49
C ILE A 138 -27.62 10.72 28.63
N SER A 139 -27.14 10.05 29.68
CA SER A 139 -26.51 10.70 30.82
C SER A 139 -25.38 9.84 31.38
N ILE A 140 -24.40 10.50 31.98
CA ILE A 140 -23.36 9.84 32.76
C ILE A 140 -23.70 10.04 34.22
N ILE A 141 -23.93 8.94 34.92
CA ILE A 141 -24.10 8.90 36.38
C ILE A 141 -22.76 8.47 36.98
N ASP A 142 -22.48 8.88 38.22
CA ASP A 142 -21.28 8.49 38.98
C ASP A 142 -19.97 8.86 38.26
N SER A 143 -19.93 10.07 37.67
CA SER A 143 -18.82 10.56 36.85
C SER A 143 -17.51 10.81 37.62
N SER A 144 -17.55 10.74 38.96
CA SER A 144 -16.43 11.02 39.88
C SER A 144 -15.23 10.10 39.72
N TYR A 145 -15.41 8.86 39.26
CA TYR A 145 -14.32 7.91 39.00
C TYR A 145 -14.49 7.23 37.66
N CYS A 146 -13.41 7.09 36.87
CA CYS A 146 -13.46 6.48 35.53
C CYS A 146 -13.96 5.02 35.53
N PHE A 147 -13.78 4.30 36.63
CA PHE A 147 -14.17 2.89 36.75
C PHE A 147 -15.63 2.68 37.18
N ASP A 148 -16.26 3.70 37.78
CA ASP A 148 -17.64 3.63 38.27
C ASP A 148 -18.63 4.38 37.37
N ARG A 149 -18.16 4.92 36.23
CA ARG A 149 -19.02 5.68 35.32
C ARG A 149 -20.09 4.80 34.71
N HIS A 150 -21.34 5.12 35.01
CA HIS A 150 -22.46 4.46 34.36
C HIS A 150 -23.02 5.32 33.23
N PHE A 151 -22.87 4.84 32.00
CA PHE A 151 -23.43 5.48 30.82
C PHE A 151 -24.84 4.93 30.56
N VAL A 152 -25.84 5.71 30.98
CA VAL A 152 -27.25 5.34 30.86
C VAL A 152 -27.60 5.16 29.39
N ASN A 153 -28.27 4.05 29.07
CA ASN A 153 -28.60 3.64 27.71
C ASN A 153 -27.40 3.45 26.78
N GLY A 154 -26.18 3.27 27.32
CA GLY A 154 -24.95 3.16 26.54
C GLY A 154 -24.96 2.06 25.48
N ASN A 155 -25.47 0.88 25.80
CA ASN A 155 -25.59 -0.22 24.84
C ASN A 155 -26.53 0.12 23.68
N LYS A 156 -27.68 0.76 23.97
CA LYS A 156 -28.63 1.23 22.95
C LYS A 156 -27.97 2.29 22.06
N PHE A 157 -27.22 3.21 22.66
CA PHE A 157 -26.53 4.27 21.93
C PHE A 157 -25.43 3.72 21.02
N ILE A 158 -24.56 2.84 21.53
CA ILE A 158 -23.52 2.18 20.73
C ILE A 158 -24.14 1.36 19.59
N TYR A 159 -25.21 0.62 19.86
CA TYR A 159 -25.95 -0.10 18.83
C TYR A 159 -26.51 0.85 17.76
N THR A 160 -27.07 1.98 18.18
CA THR A 160 -27.61 3.01 17.27
C THR A 160 -26.49 3.58 16.39
N ILE A 161 -25.33 3.94 16.96
CA ILE A 161 -24.14 4.36 16.20
C ILE A 161 -23.75 3.29 15.18
N SER A 162 -23.68 2.02 15.59
CA SER A 162 -23.28 0.91 14.72
C SER A 162 -24.27 0.58 13.59
N THR A 163 -25.46 1.16 13.61
CA THR A 163 -26.52 0.95 12.60
C THR A 163 -26.81 2.20 11.78
N VAL A 164 -26.08 3.30 12.03
CA VAL A 164 -26.20 4.53 11.23
C VAL A 164 -25.86 4.24 9.77
N LYS A 165 -26.76 4.68 8.88
CA LYS A 165 -26.61 4.61 7.43
C LYS A 165 -27.07 5.91 6.78
N PHE A 166 -26.19 6.55 6.00
CA PHE A 166 -26.55 7.73 5.22
C PHE A 166 -25.52 8.00 4.11
N LEU A 167 -25.88 8.87 3.16
CA LEU A 167 -24.94 9.41 2.18
C LEU A 167 -24.28 10.67 2.77
N GLY A 168 -23.01 10.55 3.16
CA GLY A 168 -22.20 11.62 3.72
C GLY A 168 -21.44 12.42 2.67
N ILE A 169 -20.62 13.37 3.12
CA ILE A 169 -19.77 14.17 2.22
C ILE A 169 -18.53 13.40 1.74
N SER A 170 -18.10 12.38 2.49
CA SER A 170 -17.02 11.48 2.12
C SER A 170 -17.49 10.25 1.33
N GLY A 171 -18.80 10.06 1.15
CA GLY A 171 -19.41 8.92 0.45
C GLY A 171 -20.45 8.21 1.28
N LEU A 172 -20.75 6.95 0.93
CA LEU A 172 -21.70 6.15 1.70
C LEU A 172 -21.13 5.86 3.10
N ILE A 173 -21.93 6.08 4.14
CA ILE A 173 -21.59 5.75 5.52
C ILE A 173 -22.50 4.62 5.93
N GLN A 174 -21.91 3.48 6.28
CA GLN A 174 -22.65 2.36 6.82
C GLN A 174 -21.73 1.54 7.73
N TYR A 175 -22.18 1.29 8.96
CA TYR A 175 -21.47 0.48 9.94
C TYR A 175 -22.20 -0.84 10.19
N SER A 176 -21.54 -1.72 10.93
CA SER A 176 -22.12 -2.95 11.47
C SER A 176 -21.50 -3.21 12.84
N SER A 177 -22.24 -3.86 13.73
CA SER A 177 -21.76 -4.21 15.08
C SER A 177 -20.59 -5.20 15.06
N ASN A 178 -20.32 -5.85 13.93
CA ASN A 178 -19.35 -6.94 13.82
C ASN A 178 -17.98 -6.50 13.29
N VAL A 179 -17.86 -5.27 12.79
CA VAL A 179 -16.61 -4.74 12.24
C VAL A 179 -16.35 -3.34 12.77
N THR A 180 -15.07 -2.98 12.89
CA THR A 180 -14.66 -1.64 13.32
C THR A 180 -14.77 -0.61 12.21
N ASP A 181 -14.69 -1.06 10.96
CA ASP A 181 -14.63 -0.20 9.79
C ASP A 181 -16.00 -0.04 9.16
N ARG A 182 -16.12 0.90 8.21
CA ARG A 182 -17.32 1.01 7.38
C ARG A 182 -17.48 -0.30 6.59
N ILE A 183 -18.70 -0.81 6.50
CA ILE A 183 -19.00 -1.97 5.63
C ILE A 183 -19.25 -1.56 4.18
N ASN A 184 -19.57 -0.29 3.96
CA ASN A 184 -19.72 0.30 2.65
C ASN A 184 -19.16 1.73 2.66
N GLY A 185 -18.59 2.14 1.52
CA GLY A 185 -18.00 3.46 1.34
C GLY A 185 -16.55 3.53 1.78
N ASN A 186 -15.83 2.43 1.57
CA ASN A 186 -14.39 2.39 1.64
C ASN A 186 -13.82 2.73 0.26
N TYR A 187 -12.91 3.69 0.20
CA TYR A 187 -12.30 4.12 -1.04
C TYR A 187 -10.81 4.30 -0.84
N TYR A 188 -10.03 3.84 -1.82
CA TYR A 188 -8.57 4.01 -1.81
C TYR A 188 -8.11 4.55 -3.15
N ILE A 189 -7.02 5.31 -3.11
CA ILE A 189 -6.26 5.65 -4.30
C ILE A 189 -4.87 5.05 -4.16
N LEU A 190 -4.39 4.48 -5.26
CA LEU A 190 -3.02 4.02 -5.39
C LEU A 190 -2.30 4.99 -6.30
N LYS A 191 -1.22 5.56 -5.78
CA LYS A 191 -0.35 6.48 -6.51
C LYS A 191 0.99 5.82 -6.78
N ASN A 192 1.64 6.20 -7.87
CA ASN A 192 2.92 5.68 -8.31
C ASN A 192 3.95 6.81 -8.40
N PHE A 193 5.17 6.51 -7.96
CA PHE A 193 6.27 7.45 -7.90
C PHE A 193 6.97 7.44 -9.25
N GLN A 194 6.89 8.54 -10.00
CA GLN A 194 7.36 8.63 -11.37
C GLN A 194 8.36 9.76 -11.55
N SER A 195 9.38 9.52 -12.36
CA SER A 195 10.41 10.51 -12.68
C SER A 195 9.96 11.36 -13.86
N PHE A 196 10.03 12.67 -13.69
CA PHE A 196 9.78 13.69 -14.70
C PHE A 196 11.00 14.60 -14.85
N SER A 197 11.02 15.47 -15.86
CA SER A 197 12.11 16.42 -16.09
C SER A 197 12.37 17.35 -14.89
N ASN A 198 11.35 17.59 -14.08
CA ASN A 198 11.37 18.57 -12.99
C ASN A 198 11.55 17.94 -11.61
N GLY A 199 11.55 16.60 -11.49
CA GLY A 199 11.30 16.01 -10.19
C GLY A 199 10.89 14.55 -10.22
N LEU A 200 10.81 13.98 -9.02
CA LEU A 200 9.94 12.86 -8.74
C LEU A 200 8.54 13.41 -8.41
N GLU A 201 7.51 12.92 -9.10
CA GLU A 201 6.12 13.24 -8.78
C GLU A 201 5.35 11.98 -8.40
N VAL A 202 4.31 12.14 -7.58
CA VAL A 202 3.41 11.05 -7.20
C VAL A 202 2.11 11.21 -7.92
N ILE A 203 1.86 10.35 -8.89
CA ILE A 203 0.65 10.45 -9.71
C ILE A 203 -0.34 9.34 -9.33
N PRO A 204 -1.64 9.65 -9.26
CA PRO A 204 -2.65 8.61 -9.08
C PRO A 204 -2.67 7.67 -10.29
N VAL A 205 -2.76 6.37 -10.07
CA VAL A 205 -2.75 5.38 -11.16
C VAL A 205 -3.93 4.41 -11.06
N LEU A 206 -4.33 4.04 -9.84
CA LEU A 206 -5.51 3.21 -9.61
C LEU A 206 -6.40 3.80 -8.53
N VAL A 207 -7.68 3.48 -8.59
CA VAL A 207 -8.68 3.75 -7.56
C VAL A 207 -9.42 2.48 -7.20
N TRP A 208 -9.83 2.39 -5.94
CA TRP A 208 -10.59 1.25 -5.42
C TRP A 208 -11.88 1.72 -4.78
N SER A 209 -12.95 0.95 -5.01
CA SER A 209 -14.20 1.06 -4.27
C SER A 209 -14.84 -0.32 -4.10
N ASP A 210 -15.71 -0.46 -3.10
CA ASP A 210 -16.42 -1.71 -2.80
C ASP A 210 -17.17 -2.29 -4.01
N SER A 211 -17.66 -1.45 -4.93
CA SER A 211 -18.45 -1.89 -6.08
C SER A 211 -17.61 -2.33 -7.28
N ASN A 212 -16.42 -1.76 -7.43
CA ASN A 212 -15.68 -1.77 -8.70
C ASN A 212 -14.28 -2.38 -8.58
N THR A 213 -13.83 -2.71 -7.38
CA THR A 213 -12.44 -3.14 -7.08
C THR A 213 -11.41 -2.14 -7.62
N TRP A 214 -10.17 -2.56 -7.87
CA TRP A 214 -9.14 -1.70 -8.43
C TRP A 214 -9.42 -1.40 -9.90
N GLN A 215 -9.50 -0.12 -10.24
CA GLN A 215 -9.69 0.39 -11.59
C GLN A 215 -8.61 1.42 -11.92
N ILE A 216 -8.31 1.57 -13.20
CA ILE A 216 -7.39 2.61 -13.68
C ILE A 216 -8.01 3.98 -13.41
N TYR A 217 -7.22 4.89 -12.84
CA TYR A 217 -7.68 6.25 -12.50
C TYR A 217 -8.11 7.03 -13.76
N THR A 218 -7.27 7.00 -14.80
CA THR A 218 -7.50 7.62 -16.11
C THR A 218 -6.79 6.79 -17.18
N GLU A 219 -7.35 6.69 -18.39
CA GLU A 219 -6.87 5.77 -19.46
C GLU A 219 -5.41 5.98 -19.87
N THR A 220 -4.86 7.17 -19.62
CA THR A 220 -3.46 7.53 -19.91
C THR A 220 -2.49 7.09 -18.82
N ASN A 221 -2.97 6.61 -17.68
CA ASN A 221 -2.13 6.39 -16.50
C ASN A 221 -1.54 5.00 -16.55
N VAL A 222 -0.22 4.96 -16.41
CA VAL A 222 0.57 3.74 -16.42
C VAL A 222 1.27 3.60 -15.08
N ILE A 223 1.44 2.37 -14.62
CA ILE A 223 2.32 2.08 -13.49
C ILE A 223 3.73 1.88 -14.04
N LEU A 224 4.64 2.74 -13.61
CA LEU A 224 6.07 2.48 -13.75
C LEU A 224 6.50 1.61 -12.58
N TRP A 225 7.22 0.55 -12.88
CA TRP A 225 7.86 -0.32 -11.91
C TRP A 225 9.31 0.09 -11.71
N PRO A 226 10.02 -0.46 -10.70
CA PRO A 226 11.45 -0.22 -10.55
C PRO A 226 12.21 -0.39 -11.88
N ASP A 227 13.26 0.41 -12.07
CA ASP A 227 14.01 0.57 -13.34
C ASP A 227 13.22 1.19 -14.51
N ASN A 228 12.16 1.96 -14.23
CA ASN A 228 11.33 2.63 -15.25
C ASN A 228 10.69 1.64 -16.23
N THR A 229 10.35 0.44 -15.77
CA THR A 229 9.77 -0.61 -16.62
C THR A 229 8.25 -0.55 -16.60
N LEU A 230 7.60 -0.92 -17.71
CA LEU A 230 6.14 -1.10 -17.79
C LEU A 230 5.71 -2.52 -17.42
N SER A 231 6.67 -3.44 -17.33
CA SER A 231 6.42 -4.84 -16.98
C SER A 231 6.41 -5.00 -15.45
N PRO A 232 5.34 -5.57 -14.88
CA PRO A 232 5.29 -5.77 -13.43
C PRO A 232 6.39 -6.73 -12.98
N PRO A 233 6.98 -6.49 -11.79
CA PRO A 233 7.96 -7.39 -11.23
C PRO A 233 7.30 -8.73 -10.91
N THR A 234 8.04 -9.82 -11.08
CA THR A 234 7.58 -11.17 -10.73
C THR A 234 7.42 -11.37 -9.21
N GLY A 235 7.89 -10.40 -8.41
CA GLY A 235 7.90 -10.44 -6.96
C GLY A 235 8.97 -11.36 -6.35
N ARG A 236 9.83 -11.96 -7.18
CA ARG A 236 10.89 -12.88 -6.77
C ARG A 236 12.26 -12.34 -7.14
N ALA A 237 13.28 -12.77 -6.39
CA ALA A 237 14.67 -12.49 -6.72
C ALA A 237 15.00 -13.02 -8.12
N ASP A 238 15.67 -12.21 -8.94
CA ASP A 238 16.29 -12.70 -10.17
C ASP A 238 17.52 -13.55 -9.82
N MET A 239 17.86 -14.47 -10.72
CA MET A 239 18.98 -15.41 -10.58
C MET A 239 20.28 -14.86 -11.19
N ILE A 240 20.24 -13.67 -11.80
CA ILE A 240 21.40 -13.02 -12.41
C ILE A 240 22.52 -12.85 -11.37
N GLY A 241 23.71 -13.39 -11.69
CA GLY A 241 24.90 -13.32 -10.85
C GLY A 241 24.87 -14.18 -9.60
N VAL A 242 23.80 -14.96 -9.37
CA VAL A 242 23.70 -15.88 -8.22
C VAL A 242 24.53 -17.14 -8.51
N THR A 243 25.44 -17.49 -7.59
CA THR A 243 26.15 -18.77 -7.68
C THR A 243 25.23 -19.92 -7.30
N LEU A 244 24.82 -20.72 -8.27
CA LEU A 244 24.01 -21.91 -8.05
C LEU A 244 24.88 -23.15 -7.97
N ARG A 245 24.85 -23.82 -6.83
CA ARG A 245 25.46 -25.15 -6.66
C ARG A 245 24.53 -26.19 -7.25
N ILE A 246 24.96 -26.81 -8.35
CA ILE A 246 24.17 -27.80 -9.09
C ILE A 246 24.87 -29.15 -8.95
N ALA A 247 24.26 -30.06 -8.21
CA ALA A 247 24.72 -31.43 -8.11
C ALA A 247 24.23 -32.22 -9.33
N VAL A 248 25.14 -32.87 -10.05
CA VAL A 248 24.84 -33.77 -11.17
C VAL A 248 25.42 -35.15 -10.91
N ILE A 249 24.71 -36.19 -11.35
CA ILE A 249 25.14 -37.59 -11.24
C ILE A 249 25.56 -38.05 -12.64
N GLU A 250 26.63 -38.83 -12.74
CA GLU A 250 27.09 -39.41 -14.00
C GLU A 250 26.11 -40.51 -14.45
N THR A 251 25.43 -40.29 -15.58
CA THR A 251 24.44 -41.24 -16.11
C THR A 251 24.26 -41.01 -17.60
N HIS A 252 24.52 -42.03 -18.42
CA HIS A 252 24.31 -41.93 -19.86
C HIS A 252 22.81 -41.90 -20.22
N PRO A 253 22.34 -41.04 -21.16
CA PRO A 253 23.04 -39.99 -21.91
C PRO A 253 22.93 -38.58 -21.28
N PHE A 254 22.51 -38.51 -20.02
CA PHE A 254 22.14 -37.27 -19.34
C PHE A 254 23.35 -36.44 -18.90
N THR A 255 24.35 -37.07 -18.28
CA THR A 255 25.61 -36.44 -17.87
C THR A 255 26.74 -37.44 -18.03
N MET A 256 27.79 -37.06 -18.75
CA MET A 256 28.99 -37.87 -19.00
C MET A 256 30.22 -37.00 -18.88
N THR A 257 31.35 -37.62 -18.53
CA THR A 257 32.65 -36.97 -18.55
C THR A 257 33.37 -37.20 -19.89
N LYS A 258 33.95 -36.14 -20.45
CA LYS A 258 34.83 -36.22 -21.62
C LYS A 258 36.14 -35.51 -21.31
N ASN A 259 37.25 -36.18 -21.58
CA ASN A 259 38.57 -35.57 -21.50
C ASN A 259 38.77 -34.65 -22.72
N VAL A 260 39.11 -33.40 -22.46
CA VAL A 260 39.39 -32.37 -23.45
C VAL A 260 40.80 -31.85 -23.20
N ILE A 261 41.65 -31.96 -24.22
CA ILE A 261 43.00 -31.39 -24.20
C ILE A 261 42.88 -29.93 -24.65
N ASP A 262 43.31 -28.99 -23.82
CA ASP A 262 43.32 -27.57 -24.17
C ASP A 262 44.43 -27.23 -25.18
N GLU A 263 44.46 -25.98 -25.67
CA GLU A 263 45.46 -25.49 -26.63
C GLU A 263 46.91 -25.52 -26.07
N TYR A 264 47.06 -25.73 -24.76
CA TYR A 264 48.35 -25.82 -24.06
C TYR A 264 48.70 -27.27 -23.68
N GLY A 265 47.92 -28.26 -24.12
CA GLY A 265 48.17 -29.69 -23.86
C GLY A 265 47.73 -30.18 -22.49
N GLN A 266 47.02 -29.39 -21.69
CA GLN A 266 46.48 -29.82 -20.40
C GLN A 266 45.18 -30.60 -20.57
N ASN A 267 45.08 -31.75 -19.90
CA ASN A 267 43.86 -32.52 -19.83
C ASN A 267 42.88 -31.87 -18.85
N SER A 268 41.77 -31.37 -19.37
CA SER A 268 40.62 -30.91 -18.59
C SER A 268 39.46 -31.89 -18.76
N THR A 269 38.73 -32.16 -17.67
CA THR A 269 37.49 -32.95 -17.71
C THR A 269 36.32 -32.01 -17.98
N LYS A 270 35.64 -32.19 -19.11
CA LYS A 270 34.42 -31.44 -19.46
C LYS A 270 33.20 -32.34 -19.31
N LEU A 271 32.17 -31.83 -18.66
CA LEU A 271 30.87 -32.50 -18.60
C LEU A 271 30.13 -32.30 -19.92
N ILE A 272 29.57 -33.38 -20.48
CA ILE A 272 28.78 -33.37 -21.71
C ILE A 272 27.48 -34.18 -21.51
N GLY A 273 26.48 -33.92 -22.33
CA GLY A 273 25.19 -34.62 -22.29
C GLY A 273 24.03 -33.65 -22.10
N TYR A 274 22.83 -34.21 -21.95
CA TYR A 274 21.59 -33.41 -21.87
C TYR A 274 21.60 -32.38 -20.74
N PHE A 275 22.03 -32.73 -19.52
CA PHE A 275 22.00 -31.81 -18.38
C PHE A 275 23.03 -30.68 -18.49
N PRO A 276 24.31 -30.92 -18.82
CA PRO A 276 25.26 -29.84 -19.10
C PRO A 276 24.76 -28.86 -20.17
N ASP A 277 24.21 -29.37 -21.28
CA ASP A 277 23.68 -28.52 -22.37
C ASP A 277 22.46 -27.71 -21.91
N LEU A 278 21.57 -28.32 -21.10
CA LEU A 278 20.44 -27.62 -20.50
C LEU A 278 20.89 -26.54 -19.50
N ILE A 279 21.91 -26.82 -18.69
CA ILE A 279 22.47 -25.84 -17.75
C ILE A 279 23.06 -24.66 -18.53
N ASP A 280 23.84 -24.91 -19.59
CA ASP A 280 24.39 -23.85 -20.45
C ASP A 280 23.28 -23.01 -21.08
N LEU A 281 22.19 -23.65 -21.54
CA LEU A 281 21.01 -22.95 -22.03
C LEU A 281 20.38 -22.09 -20.93
N LEU A 282 20.18 -22.62 -19.73
CA LEU A 282 19.61 -21.89 -18.60
C LEU A 282 20.51 -20.73 -18.15
N VAL A 283 21.83 -20.91 -18.15
CA VAL A 283 22.81 -19.84 -17.89
C VAL A 283 22.68 -18.73 -18.92
N SER A 284 22.56 -19.07 -20.21
CA SER A 284 22.38 -18.06 -21.27
C SER A 284 21.06 -17.28 -21.17
N LYS A 285 20.04 -17.87 -20.53
CA LYS A 285 18.70 -17.26 -20.39
C LYS A 285 18.51 -16.52 -19.08
N MET A 286 19.15 -16.97 -18.00
CA MET A 286 18.93 -16.51 -16.63
C MET A 286 20.17 -15.85 -16.00
N ASN A 287 21.33 -15.90 -16.65
CA ASN A 287 22.60 -15.28 -16.25
C ASN A 287 23.06 -15.59 -14.81
N PHE A 288 22.72 -16.76 -14.27
CA PHE A 288 23.29 -17.23 -13.00
C PHE A 288 24.71 -17.80 -13.21
N ILE A 289 25.48 -17.94 -12.13
CA ILE A 289 26.82 -18.50 -12.16
C ILE A 289 26.73 -19.99 -11.78
N PRO A 290 26.92 -20.93 -12.71
CA PRO A 290 26.83 -22.35 -12.40
C PRO A 290 28.07 -22.82 -11.62
N GLN A 291 27.86 -23.47 -10.48
CA GLN A 291 28.88 -24.25 -9.78
C GLN A 291 28.45 -25.72 -9.82
N ILE A 292 28.85 -26.40 -10.89
CA ILE A 292 28.47 -27.81 -11.12
C ILE A 292 29.38 -28.72 -10.28
N ILE A 293 28.76 -29.60 -9.50
CA ILE A 293 29.43 -30.58 -8.64
C ILE A 293 29.01 -31.96 -9.13
N LEU A 294 29.98 -32.77 -9.57
CA LEU A 294 29.73 -34.18 -9.86
C LEU A 294 29.63 -34.93 -8.53
N VAL A 295 28.48 -35.55 -8.27
CA VAL A 295 28.24 -36.37 -7.09
C VAL A 295 28.55 -37.83 -7.44
N PRO A 296 29.24 -38.58 -6.56
CA PRO A 296 29.59 -39.99 -6.80
C PRO A 296 28.37 -40.89 -6.98
#